data_AF-A0A4S2LLW0-F1
#
_entry.id   AF-A0A4S2LLW0-F1
#
_cell.length_a   1.000
_cell.length_b   1.000
_cell.length_c   1.000
_cell.angle_alpha   90.00
_cell.angle_beta   90.00
_cell.angle_gamma   90.00
#
_symmetry.space_group_name_H-M   'P 1'
#
loop_
_entity.id
_entity.type
_entity.pdbx_description
1 polymer ?
#
loop_
_entity_poly.entity_id
_entity_poly.type
_entity_poly.pdbx_seq_one_letter_code
_entity_poly.pdbx_strand_id
1 'polypeptide(L)'
;MAVVDTGSSPPNHDPPLTMEAYDLGGPGKLGALRNDQQAATNRLKTKTRINNEKYLREHPEIQFMISAFLRDLLLKQPEDPRKHFTDFFIRSDLRDQILELEKEYSQKMEDDATLRLLAGEHYDEANSTDEETPCTKSEVVKN
;
A
#
# COMPACT_ATOMS: atom_id res chain seq x y z
N MET A 1 21.77 -7.23 -36.46
CA MET A 1 22.05 -6.05 -35.60
C MET A 1 21.19 -6.19 -34.37
N ALA A 2 21.77 -6.33 -33.17
CA ALA A 2 21.00 -6.40 -31.94
C ALA A 2 20.30 -5.04 -31.73
N VAL A 3 18.99 -5.07 -31.51
CA VAL A 3 18.21 -3.88 -31.15
C VAL A 3 18.73 -3.45 -29.78
N VAL A 4 19.50 -2.36 -29.74
CA VAL A 4 19.94 -1.75 -28.47
C VAL A 4 18.67 -1.29 -27.77
N ASP A 5 18.36 -1.89 -26.62
CA ASP A 5 17.24 -1.45 -25.79
C ASP A 5 17.52 -0.04 -25.30
N THR A 6 16.92 0.94 -25.97
CA THR A 6 17.11 2.37 -25.72
C THR A 6 16.40 2.85 -24.46
N GLY A 7 15.68 1.97 -23.74
CA GLY A 7 14.81 2.34 -22.63
C GLY A 7 13.59 3.19 -23.04
N SER A 8 13.41 3.39 -24.36
CA SER A 8 12.29 4.09 -25.01
C SER A 8 11.17 3.14 -25.43
N SER A 9 11.39 1.83 -25.34
CA SER A 9 10.35 0.86 -25.66
C SER A 9 9.19 1.06 -24.69
N PRO A 10 7.94 1.20 -25.17
CA PRO A 10 6.80 1.23 -24.29
C PRO A 10 6.84 -0.04 -23.43
N PRO A 11 6.70 0.07 -22.10
CA PRO A 11 6.61 -1.10 -21.27
C PRO A 11 5.43 -1.97 -21.75
N ASN A 12 5.57 -3.28 -21.65
CA ASN A 12 4.55 -4.24 -22.06
C ASN A 12 3.41 -4.33 -21.02
N HIS A 13 3.00 -3.19 -20.49
CA HIS A 13 1.87 -3.02 -19.59
C HIS A 13 1.39 -1.58 -19.68
N ASP A 14 0.06 -1.42 -19.67
CA ASP A 14 -0.55 -0.11 -19.60
C ASP A 14 -0.13 0.61 -18.31
N PRO A 15 0.01 1.94 -18.35
CA PRO A 15 0.17 2.71 -17.13
C PRO A 15 -1.06 2.44 -16.22
N PRO A 16 -0.87 2.40 -14.90
CA PRO A 16 -2.00 2.34 -13.96
C PRO A 16 -3.03 3.43 -14.30
N LEU A 17 -4.31 3.12 -14.14
CA LEU A 17 -5.43 3.99 -14.53
C LEU A 17 -5.34 5.43 -13.98
N THR A 18 -4.66 5.61 -12.86
CA THR A 18 -4.48 6.88 -12.17
C THR A 18 -3.22 7.66 -12.58
N MET A 19 -2.46 7.16 -13.56
CA MET A 19 -1.24 7.79 -14.06
C MET A 19 -1.39 8.20 -15.52
N GLU A 20 -0.81 9.35 -15.85
CA GLU A 20 -0.72 9.80 -17.24
C GLU A 20 -0.04 8.76 -18.13
N ALA A 21 -0.39 8.79 -19.41
CA ALA A 21 0.28 7.97 -20.42
C ALA A 21 1.80 8.23 -20.40
N TYR A 22 2.59 7.20 -20.70
CA TYR A 22 4.03 7.36 -20.83
C TYR A 22 4.33 8.48 -21.85
N ASP A 23 5.28 9.37 -21.52
CA ASP A 23 5.72 10.49 -22.37
C ASP A 23 6.49 9.97 -23.61
N LEU A 24 5.74 9.37 -24.51
CA LEU A 24 6.20 8.80 -25.77
C LEU A 24 5.72 9.72 -26.88
N GLY A 25 6.64 10.30 -27.64
CA GLY A 25 6.35 11.11 -28.83
C GLY A 25 5.83 10.30 -30.02
N GLY A 26 5.32 9.09 -29.78
CA GLY A 26 4.91 8.09 -30.77
C GLY A 26 5.75 6.79 -30.74
N PRO A 27 5.42 5.81 -31.60
CA PRO A 27 6.15 4.54 -31.67
C PRO A 27 7.63 4.78 -32.00
N GLY A 28 8.53 4.40 -31.10
CA GLY A 28 9.98 4.55 -31.29
C GLY A 28 10.52 5.97 -31.18
N LYS A 29 9.70 6.93 -30.71
CA LYS A 29 10.14 8.31 -30.43
C LYS A 29 9.96 8.60 -28.95
N LEU A 30 11.04 8.96 -28.28
CA LEU A 30 10.95 9.57 -26.96
C LEU A 30 10.23 10.92 -27.08
N GLY A 31 9.53 11.33 -26.03
CA GLY A 31 9.04 12.70 -25.89
C GLY A 31 10.20 13.69 -25.79
N ALA A 32 10.17 14.61 -24.82
CA ALA A 32 11.18 15.65 -24.70
C ALA A 32 12.60 15.14 -24.29
N LEU A 33 12.74 13.88 -23.88
CA LEU A 33 13.95 13.33 -23.26
C LEU A 33 14.82 12.51 -24.22
N ARG A 34 16.14 12.56 -24.03
CA ARG A 34 17.10 11.65 -24.69
C ARG A 34 17.02 10.24 -24.08
N ASN A 35 17.49 9.22 -24.81
CA ASN A 35 17.50 7.81 -24.35
C ASN A 35 18.09 7.63 -22.95
N ASP A 36 19.29 8.15 -22.71
CA ASP A 36 19.97 8.00 -21.42
C ASP A 36 19.21 8.71 -20.29
N GLN A 37 18.58 9.84 -20.59
CA GLN A 37 17.73 10.58 -19.65
C GLN A 37 16.47 9.79 -19.33
N GLN A 38 15.81 9.23 -20.33
CA GLN A 38 14.62 8.40 -20.14
C GLN A 38 14.93 7.15 -19.32
N ALA A 39 16.04 6.47 -19.61
CA ALA A 39 16.48 5.30 -18.85
C ALA A 39 16.77 5.65 -17.37
N ALA A 40 17.42 6.79 -17.11
CA ALA A 40 17.65 7.28 -15.76
C ALA A 40 16.34 7.65 -15.05
N THR A 41 15.44 8.35 -15.73
CA THR A 41 14.11 8.71 -15.20
C THR A 41 13.27 7.48 -14.88
N ASN A 42 13.27 6.47 -15.75
CA ASN A 42 12.53 5.23 -15.53
C ASN A 42 13.05 4.50 -14.28
N ARG A 43 14.38 4.38 -14.12
CA ARG A 43 14.99 3.79 -12.92
C ARG A 43 14.61 4.55 -11.65
N LEU A 44 14.65 5.88 -11.69
CA LEU A 44 14.27 6.72 -10.57
C LEU A 44 12.78 6.54 -10.22
N LYS A 45 11.88 6.60 -11.20
CA LYS A 45 10.44 6.41 -11.01
C LYS A 45 10.14 5.05 -10.39
N THR A 46 10.77 3.97 -10.88
CA THR A 46 10.60 2.63 -10.31
C THR A 46 11.06 2.58 -8.85
N LYS A 47 12.24 3.12 -8.54
CA LYS A 47 12.74 3.16 -7.17
C LYS A 47 11.81 3.97 -6.24
N THR A 48 11.34 5.12 -6.70
CA THR A 48 10.39 5.94 -5.96
C THR A 48 9.08 5.20 -5.72
N ARG A 49 8.53 4.48 -6.71
CA ARG A 49 7.31 3.68 -6.54
C ARG A 49 7.46 2.60 -5.47
N ILE A 50 8.57 1.86 -5.51
CA ILE A 50 8.87 0.84 -4.50
C ILE A 50 8.97 1.46 -3.11
N ASN A 51 9.68 2.58 -2.99
CA ASN A 51 9.83 3.28 -1.70
C ASN A 51 8.50 3.80 -1.18
N ASN A 52 7.65 4.37 -2.04
CA ASN A 52 6.33 4.86 -1.65
C ASN A 52 5.44 3.70 -1.19
N GLU A 53 5.42 2.58 -1.92
CA GLU A 53 4.63 1.41 -1.51
C GLU A 53 5.13 0.83 -0.19
N LYS A 54 6.45 0.72 -0.03
CA LYS A 54 7.08 0.31 1.23
C LYS A 54 6.66 1.23 2.37
N TYR A 55 6.69 2.55 2.16
CA TYR A 55 6.23 3.53 3.14
C TYR A 55 4.75 3.31 3.52
N LEU A 56 3.88 3.18 2.52
CA LEU A 56 2.45 2.98 2.74
C LEU A 56 2.12 1.67 3.47
N ARG A 57 2.98 0.64 3.36
CA ARG A 57 2.82 -0.66 4.03
C ARG A 57 3.43 -0.69 5.44
N GLU A 58 4.58 -0.05 5.63
CA GLU A 58 5.35 -0.12 6.88
C GLU A 58 4.91 0.92 7.91
N HIS A 59 4.35 2.05 7.48
CA HIS A 59 4.01 3.15 8.37
C HIS A 59 2.54 3.08 8.80
N PRO A 60 2.25 2.87 10.11
CA PRO A 60 0.90 2.68 10.62
C PRO A 60 0.03 3.95 10.56
N GLU A 61 0.65 5.13 10.49
CA GLU A 61 -0.02 6.44 10.37
C GLU A 61 -1.06 6.48 9.22
N ILE A 62 -0.78 5.83 8.08
CA ILE A 62 -1.68 5.79 6.93
C ILE A 62 -2.91 4.94 7.25
N GLN A 63 -2.70 3.79 7.91
CA GLN A 63 -3.77 2.91 8.33
C GLN A 63 -4.68 3.63 9.33
N PHE A 64 -4.11 4.34 10.30
CA PHE A 64 -4.88 5.13 11.27
C PHE A 64 -5.65 6.27 10.61
N MET A 65 -5.06 7.00 9.65
CA MET A 65 -5.78 8.01 8.87
C MET A 65 -7.02 7.47 8.17
N ILE A 66 -6.87 6.34 7.45
CA ILE A 66 -7.98 5.71 6.73
C ILE A 66 -9.03 5.23 7.72
N SER A 67 -8.63 4.61 8.82
CA SER A 67 -9.53 4.06 9.84
C SER A 67 -10.30 5.17 10.55
N ALA A 68 -9.64 6.27 10.89
CA ALA A 68 -10.26 7.45 11.51
C ALA A 68 -11.28 8.09 10.56
N PHE A 69 -10.93 8.25 9.28
CA PHE A 69 -11.88 8.75 8.28
C PHE A 69 -13.09 7.84 8.12
N LEU A 70 -12.87 6.52 7.98
CA LEU A 70 -13.97 5.55 7.83
C LEU A 70 -14.88 5.55 9.06
N ARG A 71 -14.31 5.63 10.27
CA ARG A 71 -15.08 5.76 11.51
C ARG A 71 -15.95 7.01 11.48
N ASP A 72 -15.38 8.16 11.13
CA ASP A 72 -16.13 9.42 11.06
C ASP A 72 -17.22 9.40 9.99
N LEU A 73 -16.91 8.81 8.83
CA LEU A 73 -17.84 8.66 7.71
C LEU A 73 -19.03 7.76 8.08
N LEU A 74 -18.78 6.62 8.72
CA LEU A 74 -19.83 5.68 9.13
C LEU A 74 -20.68 6.23 10.28
N LEU A 75 -20.10 7.03 11.18
CA LEU A 75 -20.83 7.63 12.31
C LEU A 75 -21.72 8.80 11.86
N LYS A 76 -21.19 9.69 11.00
CA LYS A 76 -21.91 10.89 10.56
C LYS A 76 -22.83 10.64 9.36
N GLN A 77 -22.55 9.59 8.58
CA GLN A 77 -23.26 9.22 7.36
C GLN A 77 -23.66 10.45 6.51
N PRO A 78 -22.70 11.25 6.06
CA PRO A 78 -22.97 12.50 5.36
C PRO A 78 -23.63 12.26 4.00
N GLU A 79 -24.44 13.21 3.55
CA GLU A 79 -25.14 13.17 2.26
C GLU A 79 -24.16 13.17 1.07
N ASP A 80 -23.05 13.90 1.17
CA ASP A 80 -21.95 13.89 0.20
C ASP A 80 -20.64 13.37 0.84
N PRO A 81 -20.28 12.10 0.62
CA PRO A 81 -19.06 11.50 1.18
C PRO A 81 -17.78 12.09 0.57
N ARG A 82 -17.82 12.62 -0.67
CA ARG A 82 -16.63 13.18 -1.33
C ARG A 82 -16.29 14.53 -0.73
N LYS A 83 -17.29 15.38 -0.53
CA LYS A 83 -17.10 16.65 0.17
C LYS A 83 -16.59 16.43 1.60
N HIS A 84 -17.17 15.45 2.31
CA HIS A 84 -16.71 15.09 3.65
C HIS A 84 -15.25 14.61 3.68
N PHE A 85 -14.82 13.83 2.68
CA PHE A 85 -13.42 13.43 2.53
C PHE A 85 -12.49 14.65 2.41
N THR A 86 -12.83 15.60 1.53
CA THR A 86 -12.03 16.82 1.35
C THR A 86 -11.98 17.65 2.63
N ASP A 87 -13.13 17.88 3.27
CA ASP A 87 -13.21 18.63 4.52
C ASP A 87 -12.44 17.94 5.65
N PHE A 88 -12.39 16.60 5.70
CA PHE A 88 -11.63 15.84 6.69
C PHE A 88 -10.11 15.96 6.50
N PHE A 89 -9.60 15.79 5.28
CA PHE A 89 -8.16 15.77 5.01
C PHE A 89 -7.51 17.15 4.89
N ILE A 90 -8.28 18.22 4.68
CA ILE A 90 -7.75 19.61 4.65
C ILE A 90 -7.43 20.15 6.05
N ARG A 91 -7.99 19.53 7.09
CA ARG A 91 -7.84 19.96 8.47
C ARG A 91 -6.38 19.95 8.93
N SER A 92 -5.94 21.07 9.51
CA SER A 92 -4.57 21.21 10.03
C SER A 92 -4.31 20.39 11.30
N ASP A 93 -5.36 20.08 12.06
CA ASP A 93 -5.30 19.31 13.32
C ASP A 93 -5.32 17.79 13.09
N LEU A 94 -5.46 17.33 11.84
CA LEU A 94 -5.56 15.91 11.52
C LEU A 94 -4.31 15.14 11.98
N ARG A 95 -3.11 15.68 11.77
CA ARG A 95 -1.88 14.98 12.13
C ARG A 95 -1.79 14.70 13.62
N ASP A 96 -2.10 15.70 14.45
CA ASP A 96 -2.05 15.58 15.90
C ASP A 96 -3.09 14.55 16.39
N GLN A 97 -4.27 14.54 15.77
CA GLN A 97 -5.32 13.55 16.09
C GLN A 97 -4.93 12.12 15.76
N ILE A 98 -4.21 11.92 14.65
CA ILE A 98 -3.75 10.58 14.26
C ILE A 98 -2.64 10.08 15.18
N LEU A 99 -1.71 10.94 15.58
CA LEU A 99 -0.66 10.60 16.53
C LEU A 99 -1.23 10.23 17.91
N GLU A 100 -2.23 10.97 18.38
CA GLU A 100 -2.91 10.63 19.64
C GLU A 100 -3.67 9.31 19.51
N LEU A 101 -4.36 9.09 18.38
CA LEU A 101 -5.08 7.84 18.12
C LEU A 101 -4.13 6.64 18.12
N GLU A 102 -2.98 6.75 17.45
CA GLU A 102 -1.95 5.71 17.42
C GLU A 102 -1.49 5.36 18.84
N LYS A 103 -1.19 6.38 19.65
CA LYS A 103 -0.78 6.21 21.04
C LYS A 103 -1.86 5.53 21.89
N GLU A 104 -3.12 5.96 21.76
CA GLU A 104 -4.24 5.32 22.46
C GLU A 104 -4.41 3.85 22.08
N TYR A 105 -4.25 3.51 20.79
CA TYR A 105 -4.33 2.13 20.32
C TYR A 105 -3.18 1.28 20.87
N SER A 106 -1.95 1.80 20.86
CA SER A 106 -0.80 1.12 21.47
C SER A 106 -1.03 0.86 22.95
N GLN A 107 -1.52 1.87 23.70
CA GLN A 107 -1.79 1.71 25.13
C GLN A 107 -2.87 0.64 25.39
N LYS A 108 -3.96 0.65 24.63
CA LYS A 108 -5.02 -0.37 24.79
C LYS A 108 -4.52 -1.78 24.49
N MET A 109 -3.63 -1.94 23.52
CA MET A 109 -3.03 -3.23 23.20
C MET A 109 -2.12 -3.72 24.33
N GLU A 110 -1.35 -2.83 24.96
CA GLU A 110 -0.56 -3.15 26.14
C GLU A 110 -1.45 -3.53 27.33
N ASP A 111 -2.47 -2.72 27.60
CA ASP A 111 -3.42 -2.97 28.68
C ASP A 111 -4.13 -4.32 28.48
N ASP A 112 -4.61 -4.63 27.26
CA ASP A 112 -5.23 -5.93 26.95
C ASP A 112 -4.24 -7.09 27.12
N ALA A 113 -2.98 -6.93 26.68
CA ALA A 113 -1.95 -7.93 26.91
C ALA A 113 -1.68 -8.17 28.41
N THR A 114 -1.61 -7.10 29.21
CA THR A 114 -1.44 -7.22 30.66
C THR A 114 -2.65 -7.87 31.33
N LEU A 115 -3.87 -7.58 30.88
CA LEU A 115 -5.10 -8.20 31.38
C LEU A 115 -5.09 -9.71 31.11
N ARG A 116 -4.69 -10.17 29.92
CA ARG A 116 -4.56 -11.60 29.60
C ARG A 116 -3.53 -12.31 30.47
N LEU A 117 -2.38 -11.67 30.70
CA LEU A 117 -1.34 -12.19 31.61
C LEU A 117 -1.86 -12.31 33.05
N LEU A 118 -2.56 -11.29 33.56
CA LEU A 118 -3.15 -11.30 34.91
C LEU A 118 -4.29 -12.33 35.04
N ALA A 119 -5.04 -12.55 33.96
CA ALA A 119 -6.09 -13.57 33.89
C ALA A 119 -5.52 -14.99 33.87
N GLY A 120 -4.18 -15.15 33.78
CA GLY A 120 -3.52 -16.46 33.76
C GLY A 120 -3.74 -17.23 32.46
N GLU A 121 -4.11 -16.54 31.37
CA GLU A 121 -4.20 -17.13 30.03
C GLU A 121 -2.78 -17.38 29.50
N HIS A 122 -2.21 -18.53 29.87
CA HIS A 122 -0.95 -19.03 29.32
C HIS A 122 -1.26 -19.83 28.05
N TYR A 123 -0.77 -19.39 26.89
CA TYR A 123 -0.70 -20.27 25.73
C TYR A 123 0.47 -21.23 25.95
N ASP A 124 0.16 -22.50 26.20
CA ASP A 124 1.15 -23.55 26.14
C ASP A 124 1.61 -23.69 24.67
N GLU A 125 2.76 -23.10 24.33
CA GLU A 125 3.41 -23.24 23.01
C GLU A 125 3.81 -24.71 22.69
N ALA A 126 3.55 -25.65 23.60
CA ALA A 126 3.97 -27.06 23.50
C ALA A 126 3.01 -27.96 22.68
N ASN A 127 2.05 -27.42 21.92
CA ASN A 127 1.21 -28.24 21.02
C ASN A 127 1.14 -27.71 19.58
N SER A 128 2.27 -27.22 19.06
CA SER A 128 2.53 -27.06 17.62
C SER A 128 3.20 -28.31 17.04
N THR A 129 2.55 -29.46 17.15
CA THR A 129 2.77 -30.58 16.23
C THR A 129 1.42 -30.97 15.68
N ASP A 130 0.98 -30.28 14.63
CA ASP A 130 -0.05 -30.77 13.72
C ASP A 130 0.38 -30.37 12.30
N GLU A 131 1.14 -31.30 11.70
CA GLU A 131 0.99 -31.78 10.33
C GLU A 131 0.94 -30.74 9.19
N GLU A 132 2.03 -30.72 8.42
CA GLU A 132 1.98 -30.33 7.01
C GLU A 132 0.83 -31.09 6.31
N THR A 133 -0.22 -30.37 5.94
CA THR A 133 -1.12 -30.83 4.88
C THR A 133 -0.60 -30.29 3.56
N PRO A 134 -0.04 -31.13 2.66
CA PRO A 134 0.35 -30.68 1.34
C PRO A 134 -0.93 -30.41 0.54
N CYS A 135 -1.13 -29.15 0.18
CA CYS A 135 -2.17 -28.71 -0.74
C CYS A 135 -2.06 -29.53 -2.03
N THR A 136 -3.09 -30.31 -2.30
CA THR A 136 -3.18 -31.28 -3.39
C THR A 136 -2.90 -30.61 -4.73
N LYS A 137 -1.95 -31.16 -5.48
CA LYS A 137 -1.74 -30.81 -6.89
C LYS A 137 -3.02 -31.13 -7.67
N SER A 138 -3.64 -30.11 -8.23
CA SER A 138 -4.70 -30.25 -9.22
C SER A 138 -4.14 -30.94 -10.46
N GLU A 139 -4.53 -32.20 -10.66
CA GLU A 139 -4.32 -32.93 -11.90
C GLU A 139 -5.22 -32.30 -12.98
N VAL A 140 -4.61 -31.57 -13.91
CA VAL A 140 -5.27 -31.16 -15.15
C VAL A 140 -5.24 -32.38 -16.08
N VAL A 141 -6.37 -33.09 -16.13
CA VAL A 141 -6.66 -34.09 -17.17
C VAL A 141 -6.68 -33.37 -18.52
N LYS A 142 -5.73 -33.72 -19.40
CA LYS A 142 -5.76 -33.37 -20.81
C LYS A 142 -6.61 -34.41 -21.54
N ASN A 143 -7.69 -33.96 -22.18
CA ASN A 143 -8.31 -34.64 -23.31
C ASN A 143 -7.69 -34.14 -24.61
#